data_AF-A0A3E2YPY5-F1
#
_entry.id   AF-A0A3E2YPY5-F1
#
_cell.length_a   1.000
_cell.length_b   1.000
_cell.length_c   1.000
_cell.angle_alpha   90.00
_cell.angle_beta   90.00
_cell.angle_gamma   90.00
#
_symmetry.space_group_name_H-M   'P 1'
#
loop_
_entity.id
_entity.type
_entity.pdbx_description
1 polymer ?
#
loop_
_entity_poly.entity_id
_entity_poly.type
_entity_poly.pdbx_seq_one_letter_code
_entity_poly.pdbx_strand_id
1 'polypeptide(L)' 'MLIDCDRCAIRGAGCAGCLVTALLDADAPAGELGAAEQRAIEVFARAGFDVEVLPPAAPRRPARPARRRVA' A
#
# COMPACT_ATOMS: atom_id res chain seq x y z
N MET A 1 -8.42 -4.31 9.42
CA MET A 1 -9.18 -3.03 9.38
C MET A 1 -10.05 -3.04 8.14
N LEU A 2 -11.34 -2.73 8.23
CA LEU A 2 -12.28 -2.74 7.10
C LEU A 2 -12.82 -1.31 6.91
N ILE A 3 -12.67 -0.77 5.70
CA ILE A 3 -13.21 0.54 5.32
C ILE A 3 -14.38 0.27 4.37
N ASP A 4 -15.58 0.71 4.74
CA ASP A 4 -16.78 0.59 3.92
C ASP A 4 -16.89 1.81 2.97
N CYS A 5 -16.19 1.71 1.84
CA CYS A 5 -16.24 2.72 0.80
C CYS A 5 -17.62 2.85 0.16
N ASP A 6 -18.49 1.83 0.25
CA ASP A 6 -19.81 1.83 -0.38
C ASP A 6 -20.81 2.66 0.43
N ARG A 7 -20.61 2.77 1.75
CA ARG A 7 -21.42 3.63 2.63
C ARG A 7 -20.80 5.00 2.93
N CYS A 8 -19.66 5.33 2.33
CA CYS A 8 -19.01 6.61 2.58
C CYS A 8 -19.85 7.79 2.05
N ALA A 9 -20.26 8.70 2.96
CA ALA A 9 -21.16 9.81 2.62
C ALA A 9 -20.59 10.81 1.60
N ILE A 10 -19.26 10.85 1.46
CA ILE A 10 -18.54 11.72 0.52
C ILE A 10 -17.93 10.93 -0.65
N ARG A 11 -18.33 9.68 -0.88
CA ARG A 11 -17.82 8.86 -1.99
C ARG A 11 -17.95 9.61 -3.32
N GLY A 12 -16.88 9.60 -4.12
CA GLY A 12 -16.77 10.41 -5.33
C GLY A 12 -16.25 11.81 -5.02
N ALA A 13 -17.07 12.67 -4.43
CA ALA A 13 -16.74 14.08 -4.23
C ALA A 13 -15.52 14.32 -3.32
N GLY A 14 -15.34 13.49 -2.30
CA GLY A 14 -14.21 13.54 -1.37
C GLY A 14 -13.11 12.52 -1.65
N CYS A 15 -13.15 11.82 -2.78
CA CYS A 15 -12.14 10.80 -3.10
C CYS A 15 -10.81 11.41 -3.56
N ALA A 16 -10.83 12.61 -4.14
CA ALA A 16 -9.60 13.31 -4.52
C ALA A 16 -8.77 13.64 -3.27
N GLY A 17 -7.58 13.06 -3.14
CA GLY A 17 -6.72 13.22 -1.96
C GLY A 17 -7.09 12.33 -0.76
N CYS A 18 -8.07 11.43 -0.89
CA CYS A 18 -8.38 10.45 0.15
C CYS A 18 -7.28 9.39 0.24
N LEU A 19 -6.78 9.10 1.45
CA LEU A 19 -5.81 8.02 1.69
C LEU A 19 -6.29 6.68 1.10
N VAL A 20 -7.59 6.40 1.17
CA VAL A 20 -8.17 5.15 0.66
C VAL A 20 -8.01 5.03 -0.86
N THR A 21 -8.11 6.14 -1.58
CA THR A 21 -7.87 6.16 -3.03
C THR A 21 -6.40 5.85 -3.34
N ALA A 22 -5.46 6.41 -2.58
CA ALA A 22 -4.04 6.08 -2.72
C ALA A 22 -3.74 4.61 -2.39
N LEU A 23 -4.44 4.02 -1.42
CA LEU A 23 -4.28 2.61 -1.06
C LEU A 23 -4.93 1.63 -2.05
N LEU A 24 -5.94 2.06 -2.80
CA LEU A 24 -6.63 1.26 -3.82
C LEU A 24 -5.99 1.37 -5.20
N ASP A 25 -5.15 2.37 -5.42
CA ASP A 25 -4.40 2.54 -6.66
C ASP A 25 -3.26 1.52 -6.72
N ALA A 26 -3.57 0.32 -7.20
CA ALA A 26 -2.60 -0.76 -7.36
C ALA A 26 -1.58 -0.50 -8.48
N ASP A 27 -1.88 0.46 -9.37
CA ASP A 27 -1.04 0.87 -10.48
C ASP A 27 -0.21 2.12 -10.14
N ALA A 28 -0.41 2.70 -8.95
CA ALA A 28 0.43 3.76 -8.45
C ALA A 28 1.89 3.26 -8.44
N PRO A 29 2.82 3.95 -9.11
CA PRO A 29 4.22 3.59 -9.05
C PRO A 29 4.62 3.63 -7.58
N ALA A 30 5.21 2.53 -7.09
CA ALA A 30 5.87 2.60 -5.80
C ALA A 30 6.90 3.72 -5.89
N GLY A 31 6.74 4.72 -5.02
CA GLY A 31 7.61 5.89 -5.03
C GLY A 31 9.06 5.46 -4.95
N GLU A 32 9.91 6.13 -5.72
CA GLU A 32 11.35 5.94 -5.61
C GLU A 32 11.80 6.24 -4.17
N LEU A 33 12.86 5.57 -3.72
CA LEU A 33 13.43 5.82 -2.41
C LEU A 33 13.87 7.28 -2.30
N GLY A 34 13.29 8.01 -1.36
CA GLY A 34 13.63 9.39 -1.08
C GLY A 34 15.00 9.52 -0.43
N ALA A 35 15.54 10.73 -0.39
CA ALA A 35 16.88 11.00 0.15
C ALA A 35 17.08 10.54 1.61
N ALA A 36 16.02 10.53 2.42
CA ALA A 36 16.07 10.02 3.78
C ALA A 36 16.23 8.50 3.84
N GLU A 37 15.51 7.78 2.97
CA GLU A 37 15.55 6.32 2.89
C GLU A 37 16.89 5.84 2.32
N GLN A 38 17.39 6.52 1.29
CA GLN A 38 18.73 6.26 0.74
C GLN A 38 19.82 6.43 1.80
N ARG A 39 19.75 7.49 2.62
CA ARG A 39 20.67 7.68 3.75
C ARG A 39 20.56 6.57 4.79
N ALA A 40 19.35 6.11 5.10
CA ALA A 40 19.16 5.02 6.05
C ALA A 40 19.82 3.72 5.57
N ILE A 41 19.64 3.38 4.29
CA ILE A 41 20.29 2.22 3.64
C ILE A 41 21.81 2.34 3.75
N GLU A 42 22.37 3.52 3.45
CA GLU A 42 23.81 3.75 3.53
C GLU A 42 24.35 3.59 4.96
N VAL A 43 23.61 4.06 5.97
CA VAL A 43 23.97 3.88 7.38
C VAL A 43 24.01 2.39 7.75
N PHE A 44 23.02 1.60 7.32
CA PHE A 44 23.01 0.16 7.59
C PHE A 44 24.17 -0.57 6.89
N ALA A 45 24.43 -0.27 5.63
CA ALA A 45 25.55 -0.86 4.90
C ALA A 45 26.90 -0.55 5.58
N ARG A 46 27.10 0.70 6.01
CA ARG A 46 28.33 1.11 6.73
C ARG A 46 28.46 0.49 8.12
N ALA A 47 27.36 0.10 8.74
CA ALA A 47 27.37 -0.65 10.00
C ALA A 47 27.67 -2.15 9.81
N GLY A 48 27.88 -2.61 8.57
CA GLY A 48 28.24 -4.00 8.24
C GLY A 48 27.06 -4.93 8.04
N PHE A 49 25.84 -4.39 7.89
CA PHE A 49 24.68 -5.19 7.52
C PHE A 49 24.71 -5.51 6.02
N ASP A 50 24.25 -6.71 5.66
CA ASP A 50 23.92 -7.04 4.29
C ASP A 50 22.51 -6.53 3.98
N VAL A 51 22.40 -5.61 3.03
CA VAL A 51 21.15 -4.85 2.77
C VAL A 51 20.66 -5.15 1.36
N GLU A 52 19.46 -5.73 1.28
CA GLU A 52 18.76 -5.98 0.02
C GLU A 52 17.59 -4.99 -0.12
N VAL A 53 17.55 -4.24 -1.23
CA VAL A 53 16.41 -3.39 -1.58
C VAL A 53 15.43 -4.21 -2.41
N LEU A 54 14.28 -4.52 -1.82
CA LEU A 54 13.23 -5.30 -2.47
C LEU A 54 12.43 -4.45 -3.47
N PRO A 55 12.00 -5.03 -4.60
CA PRO A 55 11.04 -4.38 -5.47
C PRO A 55 9.70 -4.19 -4.74
N PRO A 56 8.85 -3.26 -5.20
CA PRO A 56 7.54 -3.09 -4.59
C PRO A 56 6.74 -4.38 -4.58
N ALA A 57 6.11 -4.66 -3.45
CA ALA A 57 5.32 -5.86 -3.27
C ALA A 57 4.18 -5.88 -4.28
N ALA A 58 4.04 -7.01 -5.01
CA ALA A 58 2.90 -7.21 -5.89
C ALA A 58 1.59 -7.07 -5.09
N PRO A 59 0.54 -6.47 -5.66
CA PRO A 59 -0.73 -6.30 -4.97
C PRO A 59 -1.26 -7.67 -4.53
N ARG A 60 -1.49 -7.82 -3.22
CA ARG A 60 -2.05 -9.06 -2.66
C ARG A 60 -3.48 -9.20 -3.17
N ARG A 61 -3.76 -10.26 -3.94
CA ARG A 61 -5.15 -10.55 -4.35
C ARG A 61 -6.00 -10.73 -3.09
N PRO A 62 -7.13 -10.03 -2.96
CA PRO A 62 -8.01 -10.23 -1.83
C PRO A 62 -8.50 -11.68 -1.83
N ALA A 63 -8.47 -12.32 -0.66
CA ALA A 63 -9.06 -13.63 -0.49
C ALA A 63 -10.55 -13.53 -0.82
N ARG A 64 -11.03 -14.35 -1.77
CA ARG A 64 -12.46 -14.40 -2.10
C ARG A 64 -13.23 -14.78 -0.82
N PRO A 65 -14.23 -13.98 -0.40
CA PRO A 65 -15.05 -14.34 0.75
C PRO A 65 -15.77 -15.65 0.42
N ALA A 66 -15.68 -16.64 1.32
CA ALA A 66 -16.46 -17.85 1.21
C ALA A 66 -17.93 -17.47 1.23
N ARG A 67 -18.66 -17.72 0.13
CA ARG A 67 -20.10 -17.49 0.09
C ARG A 67 -20.74 -18.37 1.15
N ARG A 68 -21.24 -17.78 2.24
CA ARG A 68 -22.15 -18.47 3.17
C ARG A 68 -23.37 -18.86 2.35
N ARG A 69 -23.58 -20.17 2.13
CA ARG A 69 -24.85 -20.68 1.61
C ARG A 69 -25.89 -20.40 2.69
N VAL A 70 -26.82 -19.50 2.41
CA VAL A 70 -28.04 -19.37 3.21
C VAL A 70 -28.92 -20.55 2.81
N ALA A 71 -29.22 -21.40 3.80
CA ALA A 71 -30.18 -22.49 3.69
C ALA A 71 -31.58 -21.96 4.00
#